data_AF-A0A7C1AWY1-F1
#
_entry.id   AF-A0A7C1AWY1-F1
#
_cell.length_a   1.000
_cell.length_b   1.000
_cell.length_c   1.000
_cell.angle_alpha   90.00
_cell.angle_beta   90.00
_cell.angle_gamma   90.00
#
_symmetry.space_group_name_H-M   'P 1'
#
loop_
_entity.id
_entity.type
_entity.pdbx_description
1 polymer ?
#
loop_
_entity_poly.entity_id
_entity_poly.type
_entity_poly.pdbx_seq_one_letter_code
_entity_poly.pdbx_strand_id
1 'polypeptide(L)'
;DECTPNLKHDSPGILSMANSGPGTNGSQFFITHVPTPWLNGKHTIFGKVLGPDDMAVVNSIAQGDSIKTVTIEGDVQPLLDAEVDKITAWNKILDNR
;
A
#
# COMPACT_ATOMS: atom_id res chain seq x y z
N ASP A 1 6.23 -3.26 -11.71
CA ASP A 1 4.97 -2.51 -11.68
C ASP A 1 3.87 -3.37 -12.26
N GLU A 2 2.71 -3.38 -11.60
CA GLU A 2 1.55 -4.21 -11.97
C GLU A 2 0.37 -3.31 -12.33
N CYS A 3 0.58 -2.40 -13.29
CA CYS A 3 -0.44 -1.46 -13.72
C CYS A 3 -1.38 -2.10 -14.75
N THR A 4 -2.56 -2.56 -14.32
CA THR A 4 -3.60 -3.05 -15.25
C THR A 4 -4.46 -1.90 -15.77
N PRO A 5 -4.98 -1.96 -17.01
CA PRO A 5 -5.81 -0.88 -17.59
C PRO A 5 -7.11 -0.58 -16.82
N ASN A 6 -7.54 -1.53 -16.00
CA ASN A 6 -8.81 -1.51 -15.28
C ASN A 6 -8.71 -0.78 -13.94
N LEU A 7 -7.50 -0.58 -13.39
CA LEU A 7 -7.28 0.12 -12.14
C LEU A 7 -6.86 1.57 -12.43
N LYS A 8 -7.63 2.53 -11.92
CA LYS A 8 -7.43 3.95 -12.17
C LYS A 8 -7.54 4.75 -10.87
N HIS A 9 -6.81 5.86 -10.81
CA HIS A 9 -6.90 6.86 -9.75
C HIS A 9 -8.06 7.83 -10.04
N ASP A 10 -9.27 7.29 -10.16
CA ASP A 10 -10.48 8.01 -10.57
C ASP A 10 -11.32 8.53 -9.39
N SER A 11 -10.95 8.16 -8.17
CA SER A 11 -11.67 8.47 -6.94
C SER A 11 -10.70 8.76 -5.79
N PRO A 12 -11.14 9.43 -4.72
CA PRO A 12 -10.41 9.46 -3.46
C PRO A 12 -10.23 8.05 -2.87
N GLY A 13 -9.21 7.89 -2.04
CA GLY A 13 -8.97 6.70 -1.24
C GLY A 13 -8.24 5.57 -1.97
N ILE A 14 -7.73 5.80 -3.17
CA ILE A 14 -6.93 4.79 -3.89
C ILE A 14 -5.56 4.67 -3.23
N LEU A 15 -5.20 3.45 -2.82
CA LEU A 15 -3.92 3.07 -2.21
C LEU A 15 -2.98 2.53 -3.29
N SER A 16 -1.76 3.08 -3.35
CA SER A 16 -0.83 2.81 -4.45
C SER A 16 0.63 2.87 -4.03
N MET A 17 1.47 2.12 -4.74
CA MET A 17 2.92 2.07 -4.49
C MET A 17 3.59 3.34 -4.98
N ALA A 18 4.40 3.96 -4.11
CA ALA A 18 5.27 5.04 -4.51
C ALA A 18 6.51 4.47 -5.23
N ASN A 19 6.99 5.20 -6.23
CA ASN A 19 8.20 4.86 -6.97
C ASN A 19 8.94 6.12 -7.40
N SER A 20 10.22 5.95 -7.76
CA SER A 20 11.08 6.97 -8.36
C SER A 20 11.40 6.65 -9.83
N GLY A 21 10.49 5.94 -10.51
CA GLY A 21 10.67 5.39 -11.86
C GLY A 21 10.41 3.88 -11.93
N PRO A 22 10.32 3.30 -13.15
CA PRO A 22 9.97 1.89 -13.32
C PRO A 22 10.90 0.95 -12.53
N GLY A 23 10.30 0.03 -11.75
CA GLY A 23 11.06 -0.97 -11.00
C GLY A 23 11.76 -0.48 -9.73
N THR A 24 11.44 0.72 -9.24
CA THR A 24 12.02 1.29 -7.99
C THR A 24 11.06 1.24 -6.80
N ASN A 25 10.10 0.32 -6.83
CA ASN A 25 9.17 0.11 -5.72
C ASN A 25 9.95 -0.41 -4.50
N GLY A 26 9.86 0.31 -3.39
CA GLY A 26 10.34 -0.13 -2.08
C GLY A 26 9.15 -0.50 -1.19
N SER A 27 9.09 0.14 -0.02
CA SER A 27 7.98 0.00 0.94
C SER A 27 7.07 1.23 1.00
N GLN A 28 7.40 2.30 0.29
CA GLN A 28 6.63 3.53 0.33
C GLN A 28 5.33 3.38 -0.46
N PHE A 29 4.23 3.81 0.13
CA PHE A 29 2.91 3.87 -0.50
C PHE A 29 2.27 5.22 -0.25
N PHE A 30 1.21 5.53 -0.99
CA PHE A 30 0.38 6.72 -0.78
C PHE A 30 -1.10 6.38 -0.91
N ILE A 31 -1.93 7.21 -0.27
CA ILE A 31 -3.39 7.17 -0.39
C ILE A 31 -3.82 8.49 -1.03
N THR A 32 -4.65 8.42 -2.06
CA THR A 32 -5.14 9.62 -2.75
C THR A 32 -6.23 10.33 -1.96
N HIS A 33 -6.16 11.65 -1.85
CA HIS A 33 -7.26 12.46 -1.27
C HIS A 33 -8.31 12.85 -2.31
N VAL A 34 -7.94 12.88 -3.59
CA VAL A 34 -8.78 13.29 -4.73
C VAL A 34 -8.47 12.40 -5.94
N PRO A 35 -9.32 12.38 -6.99
CA PRO A 35 -8.98 11.76 -8.26
C PRO A 35 -7.67 12.33 -8.82
N THR A 36 -6.74 11.47 -9.22
CA THR A 36 -5.40 11.83 -9.69
C THR A 36 -5.04 11.09 -11.00
N PRO A 37 -5.76 11.33 -12.10
CA PRO A 37 -5.64 10.55 -13.33
C PRO A 37 -4.24 10.58 -13.97
N TRP A 38 -3.41 11.58 -13.66
CA TRP A 38 -2.02 11.68 -14.13
C TRP A 38 -1.07 10.63 -13.54
N LEU A 39 -1.50 9.90 -12.49
CA LEU A 39 -0.78 8.78 -11.87
C LEU A 39 -1.12 7.43 -12.50
N ASN A 40 -2.15 7.37 -13.38
CA ASN A 40 -2.56 6.14 -14.04
C ASN A 40 -1.42 5.52 -14.86
N GLY A 41 -1.24 4.21 -14.73
CA GLY A 41 -0.18 3.47 -15.42
C GLY A 41 1.24 3.70 -14.86
N LYS A 42 1.42 4.65 -13.93
CA LYS A 42 2.73 4.97 -13.33
C LYS A 42 2.91 4.40 -11.95
N HIS A 43 1.84 4.27 -11.18
CA HIS A 43 1.85 3.71 -9.83
C HIS A 43 0.94 2.48 -9.77
N THR A 44 1.45 1.42 -9.14
CA THR A 44 0.71 0.17 -8.98
C THR A 44 -0.38 0.39 -7.92
N ILE A 45 -1.64 0.23 -8.32
CA ILE A 45 -2.79 0.28 -7.41
C ILE A 45 -2.98 -1.10 -6.79
N PHE A 46 -3.06 -1.17 -5.46
CA PHE A 46 -3.22 -2.46 -4.74
C PHE A 46 -4.26 -2.41 -3.61
N GLY A 47 -4.99 -1.30 -3.46
CA GLY A 47 -6.06 -1.21 -2.50
C GLY A 47 -6.91 0.05 -2.63
N LYS A 48 -7.97 0.11 -1.84
CA LYS A 48 -8.84 1.28 -1.72
C LYS A 48 -9.37 1.38 -0.29
N VAL A 49 -9.47 2.59 0.23
CA VAL A 49 -10.11 2.90 1.51
C VAL A 49 -11.60 2.54 1.44
N LEU A 50 -12.09 1.83 2.47
CA LEU A 50 -13.39 1.15 2.41
C LEU A 50 -14.58 2.09 2.55
N GLY A 51 -14.50 3.11 3.42
CA GLY A 51 -15.65 3.94 3.76
C GLY A 51 -15.36 5.44 3.89
N PRO A 52 -16.43 6.26 4.00
CA PRO A 52 -16.32 7.71 4.19
C PRO A 52 -15.69 8.08 5.54
N ASP A 53 -15.93 7.29 6.59
CA ASP A 53 -15.34 7.52 7.91
C ASP A 53 -13.82 7.29 7.89
N ASP A 54 -13.36 6.24 7.22
CA ASP A 54 -11.94 5.99 7.00
C ASP A 54 -11.30 7.09 6.14
N MET A 55 -12.02 7.56 5.11
CA MET A 55 -11.58 8.69 4.30
C MET A 55 -11.49 9.99 5.11
N ALA A 56 -12.35 10.20 6.10
CA ALA A 56 -12.25 11.34 7.00
C ALA A 56 -10.95 11.28 7.82
N VAL A 57 -10.54 10.09 8.27
CA VAL A 57 -9.23 9.88 8.92
C VAL A 57 -8.11 10.23 7.96
N VAL A 58 -8.10 9.69 6.73
CA VAL A 58 -7.07 10.01 5.72
C VAL A 58 -6.97 11.51 5.49
N ASN A 59 -8.11 12.20 5.35
CA ASN A 59 -8.15 13.64 5.13
C ASN A 59 -7.69 14.48 6.35
N SER A 60 -7.69 13.90 7.55
CA SER A 60 -7.22 14.57 8.76
C SER A 60 -5.72 14.47 8.99
N ILE A 61 -5.02 13.59 8.25
CA ILE A 61 -3.57 13.37 8.40
C ILE A 61 -2.80 14.62 8.03
N ALA A 62 -1.83 14.99 8.87
CA ALA A 62 -0.95 16.13 8.69
C ALA A 62 0.52 15.70 8.56
N GLN A 63 1.35 16.62 8.04
CA GLN A 63 2.78 16.39 7.95
C GLN A 63 3.38 16.16 9.35
N GLY A 64 4.13 15.06 9.49
CA GLY A 64 4.75 14.66 10.76
C GLY A 64 3.99 13.57 11.50
N ASP A 65 2.77 13.25 11.07
CA ASP A 65 2.05 12.10 11.62
C ASP A 65 2.80 10.79 11.36
N SER A 66 2.73 9.90 12.34
CA SER A 66 3.49 8.65 12.34
C SER A 66 2.54 7.46 12.34
N ILE A 67 2.80 6.50 11.46
CA ILE A 67 2.14 5.19 11.48
C ILE A 67 2.71 4.40 12.66
N LYS A 68 1.87 4.10 13.65
CA LYS A 68 2.29 3.35 14.85
C LYS A 68 2.28 1.84 14.63
N THR A 69 1.27 1.35 13.91
CA THR A 69 1.06 -0.09 13.70
C THR A 69 0.29 -0.29 12.40
N VAL A 70 0.57 -1.39 11.71
CA VAL A 70 -0.17 -1.84 10.54
C VAL A 70 -0.59 -3.29 10.81
N THR A 71 -1.88 -3.58 10.69
CA THR A 71 -2.44 -4.92 10.85
C THR A 71 -3.12 -5.33 9.55
N ILE A 72 -2.86 -6.55 9.11
CA ILE A 72 -3.53 -7.16 7.96
C ILE A 72 -4.55 -8.16 8.53
N GLU A 73 -5.82 -7.95 8.22
CA GLU A 73 -6.92 -8.78 8.70
C GLU A 73 -7.43 -9.72 7.60
N GLY A 74 -7.93 -10.89 7.99
CA GLY A 74 -8.41 -11.94 7.08
C GLY A 74 -7.63 -13.25 7.23
N ASP A 75 -8.01 -14.26 6.44
CA ASP A 75 -7.29 -15.53 6.41
C ASP A 75 -6.02 -15.41 5.57
N VAL A 76 -4.93 -15.04 6.22
CA VAL A 76 -3.60 -14.90 5.62
C VAL A 76 -2.78 -16.19 5.73
N GLN A 77 -3.24 -17.20 6.47
CA GLN A 77 -2.45 -18.40 6.75
C GLN A 77 -2.00 -19.13 5.47
N PRO A 78 -2.85 -19.32 4.45
CA PRO A 78 -2.41 -19.98 3.21
C PRO A 78 -1.27 -19.24 2.50
N LEU A 79 -1.28 -17.91 2.55
CA LEU A 79 -0.22 -17.09 1.95
C LEU A 79 1.07 -17.16 2.77
N LEU A 80 0.95 -17.11 4.10
CA LEU A 80 2.11 -17.20 4.98
C LEU A 80 2.77 -18.57 4.91
N ASP A 81 1.98 -19.64 4.83
CA ASP A 81 2.47 -21.01 4.68
C ASP A 81 3.19 -21.20 3.34
N ALA A 82 2.63 -20.66 2.25
CA ALA A 82 3.25 -20.73 0.93
C ALA A 82 4.58 -19.97 0.84
N GLU A 83 4.77 -18.96 1.69
CA GLU A 83 5.94 -18.07 1.69
C GLU A 83 6.83 -18.24 2.93
N VAL A 84 6.66 -19.35 3.67
CA VAL A 84 7.28 -19.61 4.98
C VAL A 84 8.81 -19.46 4.96
N ASP A 85 9.47 -19.89 3.89
CA ASP A 85 10.92 -19.82 3.75
C ASP A 85 11.40 -18.36 3.68
N LYS A 86 10.68 -17.51 2.92
CA LYS A 86 11.00 -16.09 2.79
C LYS A 86 10.73 -15.35 4.10
N ILE A 87 9.60 -15.64 4.73
CA ILE A 87 9.21 -15.04 6.02
C ILE A 87 10.23 -15.38 7.09
N THR A 88 10.66 -16.64 7.18
CA THR A 88 11.68 -17.08 8.15
C THR A 88 13.01 -16.37 7.92
N ALA A 89 13.44 -16.23 6.65
CA ALA A 89 14.66 -15.50 6.31
C ALA A 89 14.58 -14.01 6.68
N TRP A 90 13.45 -13.36 6.43
CA TRP A 90 13.24 -11.95 6.77
C TRP A 90 13.16 -11.70 8.27
N ASN A 91 12.45 -12.54 9.02
CA ASN A 91 12.36 -12.43 10.48
C ASN A 91 13.74 -12.57 11.12
N LYS A 92 14.57 -13.51 10.63
CA LYS A 92 15.95 -13.63 11.10
C LYS A 92 16.79 -12.36 10.86
N ILE A 93 16.54 -11.61 9.79
CA ILE A 93 17.24 -10.34 9.54
C ILE A 93 16.73 -9.25 10.48
N LEU A 94 15.41 -9.21 10.74
CA LEU A 94 14.79 -8.24 11.64
C LEU A 94 15.21 -8.44 13.09
N ASP A 95 15.27 -9.69 13.56
CA ASP A 95 15.63 -10.02 14.94
C ASP A 95 17.12 -9.73 15.27
N ASN A 96 17.95 -9.53 14.24
CA ASN A 96 19.37 -9.18 14.39
C ASN A 96 19.63 -7.66 14.38
N ARG A 97 18.59 -6.83 14.36
CA ARG A 97 18.68 -5.36 14.44
C ARG A 97 18.23 -4.85 15.81
#